data_AF-A0A329R5P3-F1
#
_entry.id   AF-A0A329R5P3-F1
#
_cell.length_a   1.000
_cell.length_b   1.000
_cell.length_c   1.000
_cell.angle_alpha   90.00
_cell.angle_beta   90.00
_cell.angle_gamma   90.00
#
_symmetry.space_group_name_H-M   'P 1'
#
loop_
_entity.id
_entity.type
_entity.pdbx_description
1 polymer ?
#
loop_
_entity_poly.entity_id
_entity_poly.type
_entity_poly.pdbx_seq_one_letter_code
_entity_poly.pdbx_strand_id
1 'polypeptide(L)'
;MNRPGNIPAAVYMSRRGRLACISTEDISGAIKHAAIHTGKTSCRLSSHSLRTGGVTHVYRSDADALTIQCHCRWVSDAYKTYTRLCKESGTTLIVNMVAGSMGDSTLQ
;
A
#
# COMPACT_ATOMS: atom_id res chain seq x y z
N MET A 1 -5.56 -15.30 -15.35
CA MET A 1 -5.95 -16.14 -14.20
C MET A 1 -7.31 -15.66 -13.72
N ASN A 2 -8.38 -16.36 -14.08
CA ASN A 2 -9.76 -15.94 -13.82
C ASN A 2 -10.12 -16.38 -12.38
N ARG A 3 -10.24 -15.43 -11.43
CA ARG A 3 -10.64 -15.75 -10.05
C ARG A 3 -12.15 -16.00 -10.04
N PRO A 4 -12.67 -16.93 -9.21
CA PRO A 4 -14.10 -17.16 -9.10
C PRO A 4 -14.77 -15.89 -8.59
N GLY A 5 -15.62 -15.27 -9.40
CA GLY A 5 -16.11 -13.91 -9.15
C GLY A 5 -17.17 -13.74 -8.07
N ASN A 6 -17.34 -14.75 -7.21
CA ASN A 6 -18.35 -14.79 -6.16
C ASN A 6 -17.76 -15.19 -4.80
N ILE A 7 -16.45 -15.09 -4.61
CA ILE A 7 -15.84 -15.33 -3.30
C ILE A 7 -16.20 -14.14 -2.40
N PRO A 8 -16.90 -14.36 -1.27
CA PRO A 8 -17.24 -13.28 -0.35
C PRO A 8 -15.96 -12.74 0.30
N ALA A 9 -15.69 -11.45 0.13
CA ALA A 9 -14.60 -10.73 0.78
C ALA A 9 -15.01 -10.19 2.16
N ALA A 10 -16.29 -9.82 2.31
CA ALA A 10 -16.89 -9.45 3.59
C ALA A 10 -18.38 -9.82 3.60
N VAL A 11 -18.93 -10.09 4.78
CA VAL A 11 -20.37 -10.33 4.99
C VAL A 11 -20.87 -9.30 6.00
N TYR A 12 -22.05 -8.74 5.76
CA TYR A 12 -22.66 -7.72 6.61
C TYR A 12 -24.18 -7.89 6.67
N MET A 13 -24.81 -7.31 7.69
CA MET A 13 -26.27 -7.20 7.76
C MET A 13 -26.72 -5.97 6.96
N SER A 14 -27.52 -6.20 5.92
CA SER A 14 -28.17 -5.14 5.16
C SER A 14 -29.17 -4.38 6.04
N ARG A 15 -29.51 -3.14 5.65
CA ARG A 15 -30.56 -2.33 6.30
C ARG A 15 -31.92 -3.03 6.37
N ARG A 16 -32.14 -4.07 5.55
CA ARG A 16 -33.36 -4.90 5.54
C ARG A 16 -33.24 -6.15 6.42
N GLY A 17 -32.23 -6.26 7.29
CA GLY A 17 -32.00 -7.41 8.17
C GLY A 17 -31.57 -8.70 7.45
N ARG A 18 -31.14 -8.59 6.19
CA ARG A 18 -30.66 -9.74 5.41
C ARG A 18 -29.14 -9.78 5.37
N LEU A 19 -28.56 -10.97 5.50
CA LEU A 19 -27.14 -11.20 5.23
C LEU A 19 -26.85 -10.87 3.77
N ALA A 20 -25.87 -10.00 3.56
CA ALA A 20 -25.34 -9.63 2.26
C ALA A 20 -23.82 -9.80 2.27
N CYS A 21 -23.25 -10.06 1.11
CA CYS A 21 -21.80 -10.14 0.94
C CYS A 21 -21.31 -9.03 0.00
N ILE A 22 -20.06 -8.66 0.21
CA ILE A 22 -19.27 -7.88 -0.74
C ILE A 22 -18.28 -8.86 -1.35
N SER A 23 -18.36 -9.05 -2.65
CA SER A 23 -17.44 -9.88 -3.41
C SER A 23 -16.12 -9.15 -3.70
N THR A 24 -15.10 -9.89 -4.14
CA THR A 24 -13.86 -9.28 -4.63
C THR A 24 -14.10 -8.38 -5.85
N GLU A 25 -15.12 -8.69 -6.63
CA GLU A 25 -15.56 -8.00 -7.85
C GLU A 25 -16.21 -6.67 -7.50
N ASP A 26 -17.04 -6.63 -6.46
CA ASP A 26 -17.65 -5.40 -5.94
C ASP A 26 -16.56 -4.40 -5.50
N ILE A 27 -15.56 -4.90 -4.77
CA ILE A 27 -14.42 -4.07 -4.34
C ILE A 27 -13.64 -3.60 -5.57
N SER A 28 -13.30 -4.49 -6.49
CA SER A 28 -12.56 -4.13 -7.72
C SER A 28 -13.31 -3.10 -8.56
N GLY A 29 -14.63 -3.26 -8.71
CA GLY A 29 -15.52 -2.33 -9.39
C GLY A 29 -15.52 -0.96 -8.74
N ALA A 30 -15.69 -0.90 -7.41
CA ALA A 30 -15.66 0.35 -6.65
C ALA A 30 -14.32 1.10 -6.81
N ILE A 31 -13.20 0.37 -6.75
CA ILE A 31 -11.85 0.94 -6.95
C ILE A 31 -11.71 1.54 -8.34
N LYS A 32 -12.14 0.81 -9.36
CA LYS A 32 -12.07 1.26 -10.76
C LYS A 32 -12.94 2.48 -11.00
N HIS A 33 -14.14 2.50 -10.42
CA HIS A 33 -15.03 3.67 -10.47
C HIS A 33 -14.38 4.90 -9.82
N ALA A 34 -13.80 4.74 -8.62
CA ALA A 34 -13.09 5.83 -7.96
C ALA A 34 -11.91 6.34 -8.80
N ALA A 35 -11.17 5.43 -9.45
CA ALA A 35 -10.07 5.81 -10.34
C ALA A 35 -10.52 6.67 -11.51
N ILE A 36 -11.58 6.27 -12.21
CA ILE A 36 -12.17 7.03 -13.33
C ILE A 36 -12.55 8.44 -12.85
N HIS A 37 -13.18 8.53 -11.68
CA HIS A 37 -13.61 9.81 -11.10
C HIS A 37 -12.44 10.74 -10.72
N THR A 38 -11.23 10.19 -10.58
CA THR A 38 -9.99 10.95 -10.33
C THR A 38 -9.13 11.15 -11.57
N GLY A 39 -9.66 10.84 -12.78
CA GLY A 39 -8.93 10.97 -14.04
C GLY A 39 -7.83 9.93 -14.25
N LYS A 40 -7.83 8.84 -13.46
CA LYS A 40 -6.83 7.76 -13.55
C LYS A 40 -7.34 6.60 -14.41
N THR A 41 -6.40 5.90 -15.06
CA THR A 41 -6.72 4.70 -15.84
C THR A 41 -7.10 3.53 -14.92
N SER A 42 -8.32 3.04 -15.06
CA SER A 42 -8.87 1.97 -14.21
C SER A 42 -8.41 0.56 -14.59
N CYS A 43 -7.90 0.37 -15.82
CA CYS A 43 -7.53 -0.95 -16.35
C CYS A 43 -6.41 -1.65 -15.58
N ARG A 44 -5.59 -0.89 -14.83
CA ARG A 44 -4.48 -1.41 -14.02
C ARG A 44 -4.75 -1.42 -12.51
N LEU A 45 -5.96 -1.05 -12.08
CA LEU A 45 -6.29 -0.89 -10.67
C LEU A 45 -7.13 -2.06 -10.14
N SER A 46 -6.76 -2.49 -8.94
CA SER A 46 -7.35 -3.58 -8.16
C SER A 46 -7.08 -3.36 -6.67
N SER A 47 -7.71 -4.15 -5.81
CA SER A 47 -7.49 -4.13 -4.35
C SER A 47 -6.02 -4.32 -3.99
N HIS A 48 -5.30 -5.16 -4.74
CA HIS A 48 -3.87 -5.38 -4.53
C HIS A 48 -3.05 -4.12 -4.86
N SER A 49 -3.30 -3.51 -6.01
CA SER A 49 -2.60 -2.26 -6.40
C SER A 49 -2.87 -1.11 -5.41
N LEU A 50 -4.08 -1.04 -4.86
CA LEU A 50 -4.40 -0.07 -3.82
C LEU A 50 -3.64 -0.35 -2.53
N ARG A 51 -3.49 -1.62 -2.11
CA ARG A 51 -2.71 -1.98 -0.93
C ARG A 51 -1.23 -1.60 -1.09
N THR A 52 -0.64 -1.90 -2.25
CA THR A 52 0.72 -1.48 -2.62
C THR A 52 0.86 0.05 -2.62
N GLY A 53 -0.09 0.76 -3.21
CA GLY A 53 -0.11 2.22 -3.24
C GLY A 53 -0.25 2.84 -1.84
N GLY A 54 -1.14 2.29 -1.02
CA GLY A 54 -1.38 2.74 0.35
C GLY A 54 -0.15 2.57 1.23
N VAL A 55 0.51 1.40 1.21
CA VAL A 55 1.74 1.21 1.99
C VAL A 55 2.89 2.08 1.50
N THR A 56 2.97 2.31 0.19
CA THR A 56 3.94 3.26 -0.40
C THR A 56 3.69 4.69 0.10
N HIS A 57 2.42 5.11 0.20
CA HIS A 57 2.06 6.43 0.70
C HIS A 57 2.44 6.59 2.18
N VAL A 58 2.09 5.61 3.03
CA VAL A 58 2.45 5.63 4.46
C VAL A 58 3.96 5.60 4.68
N TYR A 59 4.70 4.82 3.87
CA TYR A 59 6.15 4.83 3.92
C TYR A 59 6.75 6.20 3.55
N ARG A 60 6.17 6.90 2.56
CA ARG A 60 6.63 8.23 2.13
C ARG A 60 6.28 9.35 3.11
N SER A 61 5.35 9.14 4.02
CA SER A 61 5.09 10.06 5.12
C SER A 61 6.02 9.84 6.32
N ASP A 62 7.17 9.20 6.09
CA ASP A 62 8.19 8.87 7.09
C ASP A 62 7.65 8.08 8.29
N ALA A 63 6.59 7.30 8.09
CA ALA A 63 6.07 6.41 9.13
C ALA A 63 7.09 5.30 9.44
N ASP A 64 7.27 5.01 10.73
CA ASP A 64 8.16 3.94 11.15
C ASP A 64 7.63 2.55 10.77
N ALA A 65 8.51 1.56 10.83
CA ALA A 65 8.22 0.18 10.42
C ALA A 65 7.08 -0.45 11.25
N LEU A 66 6.98 -0.18 12.54
CA LEU A 66 5.92 -0.74 13.40
C LEU A 66 4.58 -0.11 13.06
N THR A 67 4.55 1.21 12.83
CA THR A 67 3.34 1.89 12.35
C THR A 67 2.84 1.28 11.05
N ILE A 68 3.72 1.00 10.09
CA ILE A 68 3.35 0.34 8.83
C ILE A 68 2.85 -1.08 9.06
N GLN A 69 3.55 -1.88 9.88
CA GLN A 69 3.18 -3.26 10.15
C GLN A 69 1.81 -3.37 10.84
N CYS A 70 1.60 -2.58 11.91
CA CYS A 70 0.35 -2.56 12.65
C CYS A 70 -0.80 -2.04 11.78
N HIS A 71 -0.62 -0.90 11.11
CA HIS A 71 -1.70 -0.26 10.36
C HIS A 71 -2.08 -1.03 9.09
N CYS A 72 -1.10 -1.61 8.38
CA CYS A 72 -1.36 -2.38 7.16
C CYS A 72 -1.51 -3.89 7.41
N ARG A 73 -1.44 -4.34 8.67
CA ARG A 73 -1.58 -5.75 9.10
C ARG A 73 -0.57 -6.67 8.42
N TRP A 74 0.70 -6.31 8.48
CA TRP A 74 1.80 -7.17 8.07
C TRP A 74 2.42 -7.84 9.29
N VAL A 75 2.60 -9.16 9.23
CA VAL A 75 3.25 -9.95 10.30
C VAL A 75 4.76 -9.70 10.36
N SER A 76 5.34 -9.14 9.30
CA SER A 76 6.78 -8.91 9.19
C SER A 76 7.07 -7.74 8.25
N ASP A 77 8.36 -7.53 7.99
CA ASP A 77 8.87 -6.60 6.99
C ASP A 77 8.50 -6.95 5.53
N ALA A 78 7.60 -7.92 5.30
CA ALA A 78 7.05 -8.23 3.98
C ALA A 78 6.41 -7.01 3.27
N TYR A 79 6.04 -5.97 4.02
CA TYR A 79 5.57 -4.71 3.45
C TYR A 79 6.62 -4.07 2.53
N LYS A 80 7.93 -4.28 2.76
CA LYS A 80 9.03 -3.71 1.96
C LYS A 80 8.93 -4.10 0.47
N THR A 81 8.49 -5.33 0.16
CA THR A 81 8.27 -5.80 -1.21
C THR A 81 7.10 -5.09 -1.91
N TYR A 82 6.19 -4.51 -1.13
CA TYR A 82 5.01 -3.78 -1.61
C TYR A 82 5.22 -2.27 -1.62
N THR A 83 6.31 -1.79 -1.05
CA THR A 83 6.68 -0.37 -1.05
C THR A 83 7.42 -0.06 -2.34
N ARG A 84 6.95 0.93 -3.11
CA ARG A 84 7.73 1.47 -4.21
C ARG A 84 8.66 2.56 -3.69
N LEU A 85 9.92 2.19 -3.47
CA LEU A 85 10.98 3.15 -3.22
C LEU A 85 11.14 4.02 -4.48
N CYS A 86 11.05 5.34 -4.30
CA CYS A 86 11.20 6.28 -5.39
C CYS A 86 12.59 6.88 -5.40
N LYS A 87 12.98 7.45 -6.55
CA LYS A 87 14.29 8.08 -6.78
C LYS A 87 14.68 9.07 -5.68
N GLU A 88 13.71 9.81 -5.14
CA GLU A 88 13.86 10.78 -4.03
C GLU A 88 14.37 10.16 -2.72
N SER A 89 13.88 8.97 -2.36
CA SER A 89 14.35 8.23 -1.19
C SER A 89 15.79 7.72 -1.41
N GLY A 90 16.12 7.37 -2.66
CA GLY A 90 17.47 7.01 -3.07
C GLY A 90 18.44 8.20 -3.01
N THR A 91 18.03 9.38 -3.48
CA THR A 91 18.87 10.58 -3.43
C THR A 91 19.13 11.04 -2.00
N THR A 92 18.14 10.96 -1.10
CA THR A 92 18.32 11.27 0.32
C THR A 92 19.30 10.31 0.99
N LEU A 93 19.19 9.01 0.69
CA LEU A 93 20.15 8.01 1.15
C LEU A 93 21.57 8.32 0.64
N ILE A 94 21.72 8.62 -0.66
CA ILE A 94 23.01 8.98 -1.27
C ILE A 94 23.59 10.23 -0.61
N VAL A 95 22.77 11.26 -0.39
CA VAL A 95 23.20 12.50 0.30
C VAL A 95 23.65 12.20 1.72
N ASN A 96 22.91 11.38 2.47
CA ASN A 96 23.29 10.99 3.83
C ASN A 96 24.55 10.09 3.85
N MET A 97 24.76 9.25 2.84
CA MET A 97 25.99 8.46 2.70
C MET A 97 27.20 9.34 2.38
N VAL A 98 27.02 10.35 1.51
CA VAL A 98 28.06 11.34 1.17
C VAL A 98 28.36 12.24 2.37
N ALA A 99 27.34 12.68 3.10
CA ALA A 99 27.49 13.50 4.30
C ALA A 99 28.02 12.70 5.51
N GLY A 100 27.65 11.43 5.62
CA GLY A 100 28.01 10.52 6.71
C GLY A 100 29.45 10.01 6.68
N SER A 101 30.24 10.33 5.65
CA SER A 101 31.68 10.02 5.62
C SER A 101 32.56 11.08 6.30
N MET A 102 31.98 12.16 6.83
CA MET A 102 32.73 13.29 7.42
C MET A 102 32.70 13.31 8.97
N GLY A 103 32.33 12.19 9.60
CA GLY A 103 32.43 12.02 11.05
C GLY A 103 33.82 11.54 11.46
N ASP A 104 34.62 12.47 11.98
CA ASP A 104 35.86 12.31 12.74
C ASP A 104 36.43 10.89 12.89
N SER A 105 37.33 10.52 11.97
CA SER A 105 38.43 9.61 12.33
C SER A 105 39.57 10.42 12.92
N THR A 106 39.32 11.09 14.06
CA THR A 106 40.42 11.56 14.91
C THR A 106 40.80 10.40 15.80
N LEU A 107 41.76 9.60 15.33
CA LEU A 107 42.51 8.68 16.19
C LEU A 107 43.19 9.51 17.29
N GLN A 108 42.78 9.30 18.54
CA GLN A 108 43.60 9.57 19.73
C GLN A 108 43.82 8.26 20.47
#